data_AF-A0A166C5M1-F1
#
_entry.id   AF-A0A166C5M1-F1
#
_cell.length_a   1.000
_cell.length_b   1.000
_cell.length_c   1.000
_cell.angle_alpha   90.00
_cell.angle_beta   90.00
_cell.angle_gamma   90.00
#
_symmetry.space_group_name_H-M   'P 1'
#
loop_
_entity.id
_entity.type
_entity.pdbx_description
1 polymer ?
#
loop_
_entity_poly.entity_id
_entity_poly.type
_entity_poly.pdbx_seq_one_letter_code
_entity_poly.pdbx_strand_id
1 'polypeptide(L)'
;MGDDIWRAIEHHENDKTTDDPEYDEAIKEFNENHICRAKPFPEELAYTLLLLKGDDGKDKESDGAKVWTAVENFFDEWWIDDQIHLLDVPALLINGEFDYMTDVVCGSYFWRMNKIK
;
A
#
# COMPACT_ATOMS: atom_id res chain seq x y z
N MET A 1 4.54 -11.60 -6.90
CA MET A 1 5.80 -10.81 -6.85
C MET A 1 6.95 -11.79 -6.76
N GLY A 2 8.12 -11.49 -7.33
CA GLY A 2 9.31 -12.27 -6.96
C GLY A 2 9.65 -11.96 -5.50
N ASP A 3 9.93 -12.98 -4.69
CA ASP A 3 10.24 -12.82 -3.26
C ASP A 3 11.39 -11.81 -3.03
N ASP A 4 12.24 -11.61 -4.04
CA ASP A 4 13.41 -10.74 -3.99
C ASP A 4 13.07 -9.24 -3.85
N ILE A 5 11.99 -8.76 -4.47
CA ILE A 5 11.59 -7.33 -4.42
C ILE A 5 11.11 -6.97 -3.01
N TRP A 6 10.24 -7.81 -2.43
CA TRP A 6 9.75 -7.58 -1.07
C TRP A 6 10.88 -7.67 -0.04
N ARG A 7 11.81 -8.61 -0.22
CA ARG A 7 12.96 -8.77 0.68
C ARG A 7 13.90 -7.57 0.65
N ALA A 8 14.10 -6.94 -0.51
CA ALA A 8 14.87 -5.70 -0.61
C ALA A 8 14.19 -4.57 0.16
N ILE A 9 12.88 -4.38 -0.03
CA ILE A 9 12.09 -3.37 0.70
C ILE A 9 12.19 -3.63 2.20
N GLU A 10 11.85 -4.83 2.67
CA GLU A 10 11.88 -5.22 4.08
C GLU A 10 13.27 -5.04 4.71
N HIS A 11 14.35 -5.40 4.00
CA HIS A 11 15.71 -5.22 4.49
C HIS A 11 16.04 -3.75 4.73
N HIS A 12 15.80 -2.90 3.74
CA HIS A 12 16.15 -1.48 3.81
C HIS A 12 15.25 -0.70 4.79
N GLU A 13 13.98 -1.07 4.94
CA GLU A 13 13.10 -0.51 5.98
C GLU A 13 13.62 -0.84 7.38
N ASN A 14 13.91 -2.12 7.66
CA ASN A 14 14.42 -2.57 8.96
C ASN A 14 15.75 -1.91 9.33
N ASP A 15 16.67 -1.81 8.37
CA ASP A 15 18.01 -1.25 8.59
C ASP A 15 18.04 0.28 8.44
N LYS A 16 16.90 0.91 8.11
CA LYS A 16 16.76 2.36 7.87
C LYS A 16 17.73 2.88 6.82
N THR A 17 17.92 2.08 5.76
CA THR A 17 18.78 2.38 4.60
C THR A 17 17.96 2.68 3.35
N THR A 18 16.79 3.32 3.52
CA THR A 18 15.84 3.67 2.45
C THR A 18 16.35 4.73 1.45
N ASP A 19 17.57 5.25 1.64
CA ASP A 19 18.30 6.08 0.67
C ASP A 19 19.10 5.24 -0.35
N ASP A 20 19.12 3.91 -0.21
CA ASP A 20 19.85 3.01 -1.11
C ASP A 20 19.16 2.89 -2.48
N PRO A 21 19.90 2.96 -3.61
CA PRO A 21 19.32 2.77 -4.94
C PRO A 21 18.57 1.44 -5.14
N GLU A 22 18.97 0.37 -4.44
CA GLU A 22 18.28 -0.93 -4.48
C GLU A 22 16.85 -0.82 -3.93
N TYR A 23 16.65 -0.01 -2.89
CA TYR A 23 15.34 0.28 -2.32
C TYR A 23 14.45 1.06 -3.32
N ASP A 24 15.00 2.10 -3.96
CA ASP A 24 14.27 2.89 -4.96
C ASP A 24 13.81 2.02 -6.15
N GLU A 25 14.67 1.11 -6.62
CA GLU A 25 14.34 0.17 -7.70
C GLU A 25 13.24 -0.81 -7.28
N ALA A 26 13.34 -1.36 -6.06
CA ALA A 26 12.35 -2.29 -5.52
C ALA A 26 10.98 -1.62 -5.31
N ILE A 27 10.94 -0.40 -4.73
CA ILE A 27 9.70 0.38 -4.56
C ILE A 27 9.08 0.72 -5.92
N LYS A 28 9.89 1.11 -6.91
CA LYS A 28 9.41 1.37 -8.26
C LYS A 28 8.76 0.12 -8.87
N GLU A 29 9.41 -1.04 -8.79
CA GLU A 29 8.86 -2.28 -9.32
C GLU A 29 7.58 -2.71 -8.57
N PHE A 30 7.54 -2.55 -7.25
CA PHE A 30 6.34 -2.74 -6.45
C PHE A 30 5.19 -1.85 -6.96
N ASN A 31 5.45 -0.55 -7.12
CA ASN A 31 4.47 0.42 -7.58
C ASN A 31 3.93 0.12 -8.98
N GLU A 32 4.81 -0.25 -9.92
CA GLU A 32 4.42 -0.62 -11.28
C GLU A 32 3.57 -1.91 -11.34
N ASN A 33 3.68 -2.79 -10.34
CA ASN A 33 2.95 -4.05 -10.31
C ASN A 33 1.65 -3.99 -9.50
N HIS A 34 1.62 -3.19 -8.42
CA HIS A 34 0.60 -3.28 -7.37
C HIS A 34 -0.08 -1.95 -7.03
N ILE A 35 0.51 -0.80 -7.36
CA ILE A 35 -0.14 0.51 -7.21
C ILE A 35 -0.85 0.90 -8.51
N CYS A 36 -0.12 0.89 -9.63
CA CYS A 36 -0.69 1.20 -10.93
C CYS A 36 0.06 0.47 -12.04
N ARG A 37 -0.68 -0.32 -12.81
CA ARG A 37 -0.12 -1.14 -13.89
C ARG A 37 -0.18 -0.45 -15.26
N ALA A 38 -0.83 0.72 -15.35
CA ALA A 38 -0.91 1.50 -16.58
C ALA A 38 0.44 2.16 -16.87
N LYS A 39 0.90 2.12 -18.13
CA LYS A 39 2.17 2.70 -18.56
C LYS A 39 1.96 3.66 -19.74
N PRO A 40 2.44 4.93 -19.65
CA PRO A 40 3.00 5.56 -18.45
C PRO A 40 1.95 5.68 -17.33
N PHE A 41 2.38 5.98 -16.11
CA PHE A 41 1.43 6.33 -15.05
C PHE A 41 0.54 7.49 -15.49
N PRO A 42 -0.76 7.46 -15.13
CA PRO A 42 -1.65 8.60 -15.35
C PRO A 42 -1.08 9.88 -14.74
N GLU A 43 -1.35 11.02 -15.36
CA GLU A 43 -0.78 12.32 -14.94
C GLU A 43 -1.14 12.66 -13.49
N GLU A 44 -2.35 12.32 -13.05
CA GLU A 44 -2.85 12.56 -11.70
C GLU A 44 -2.08 11.73 -10.66
N LEU A 45 -1.76 10.48 -11.00
CA LEU A 45 -0.94 9.62 -10.15
C LEU A 45 0.49 10.13 -10.08
N ALA A 46 1.09 10.45 -11.23
CA ALA A 46 2.44 11.00 -11.29
C ALA A 46 2.54 12.31 -10.47
N TYR A 47 1.56 13.19 -10.58
CA TYR A 47 1.48 14.41 -9.77
C TYR A 47 1.41 14.10 -8.27
N THR A 48 0.60 13.12 -7.88
CA THR A 48 0.46 12.72 -6.46
C THR A 48 1.77 12.20 -5.90
N LEU A 49 2.46 11.31 -6.64
CA LEU A 49 3.77 10.79 -6.26
C LEU A 49 4.83 11.91 -6.16
N LEU A 50 4.77 12.93 -7.03
CA LEU A 50 5.66 14.09 -6.96
C LEU A 50 5.44 14.92 -5.68
N LEU A 51 4.21 15.03 -5.17
CA LEU A 51 3.94 15.78 -3.94
C LEU A 51 4.56 15.13 -2.68
N LEU A 52 4.81 13.82 -2.77
CA LEU A 52 5.50 13.08 -1.72
C LEU A 52 6.99 13.44 -1.64
N LYS A 53 7.55 14.08 -2.67
CA LYS A 53 8.96 14.49 -2.70
C LYS A 53 9.20 15.81 -1.97
N GLY A 54 10.31 15.88 -1.22
CA GLY A 54 10.84 17.07 -0.58
C GLY A 54 11.50 18.01 -1.57
N ASP A 55 11.96 19.15 -1.06
CA ASP A 55 12.61 20.19 -1.86
C ASP A 55 13.94 19.72 -2.48
N ASP A 56 14.53 18.66 -1.93
CA ASP A 56 15.72 17.97 -2.44
C ASP A 56 15.41 16.90 -3.50
N GLY A 57 14.13 16.70 -3.83
CA GLY A 57 13.66 15.72 -4.82
C GLY A 57 13.64 14.27 -4.30
N LYS A 58 14.03 14.05 -3.05
CA LYS A 58 13.87 12.78 -2.34
C LYS A 58 12.46 12.66 -1.80
N ASP A 59 11.98 11.46 -1.52
CA ASP A 59 10.70 11.34 -0.82
C ASP A 59 10.81 11.97 0.58
N LYS A 60 9.88 12.86 0.95
CA LYS A 60 9.82 13.48 2.30
C LYS A 60 9.77 12.41 3.38
N GLU A 61 9.11 11.32 3.04
CA GLU A 61 8.98 10.07 3.75
C GLU A 61 8.49 9.08 2.67
N SER A 62 9.29 8.04 2.38
CA SER A 62 8.94 7.09 1.33
C SER A 62 7.58 6.43 1.62
N ASP A 63 6.85 6.03 0.58
CA ASP A 63 5.61 5.28 0.80
C ASP A 63 5.87 4.00 1.59
N GLY A 64 7.04 3.38 1.41
CA GLY A 64 7.49 2.27 2.25
C GLY A 64 7.65 2.67 3.72
N ALA A 65 8.30 3.81 4.03
CA ALA A 65 8.47 4.27 5.41
C ALA A 65 7.13 4.57 6.09
N LYS A 66 6.12 5.07 5.36
CA LYS A 66 4.77 5.28 5.90
C LYS A 66 4.04 3.97 6.15
N VAL A 67 4.12 3.02 5.22
CA VAL A 67 3.53 1.68 5.37
C VAL A 67 4.20 0.95 6.53
N TRP A 68 5.53 1.02 6.64
CA TRP A 68 6.30 0.40 7.72
C TRP A 68 6.01 1.07 9.06
N THR A 69 5.95 2.40 9.11
CA THR A 69 5.52 3.14 10.30
C THR A 69 4.08 2.79 10.70
N ALA A 70 3.18 2.56 9.75
CA ALA A 70 1.82 2.11 10.04
C ALA A 70 1.79 0.66 10.57
N VAL A 71 2.62 -0.23 10.03
CA VAL A 71 2.84 -1.59 10.53
C VAL A 71 3.40 -1.56 11.96
N GLU A 72 4.43 -0.76 12.23
CA GLU A 72 5.04 -0.69 13.56
C GLU A 72 4.10 -0.10 14.61
N ASN A 73 3.28 0.90 14.25
CA ASN A 73 2.50 1.65 15.24
C ASN A 73 1.04 1.21 15.39
N PHE A 74 0.42 0.61 14.36
CA PHE A 74 -1.02 0.41 14.35
C PHE A 74 -1.49 -1.01 14.00
N PHE A 75 -0.65 -1.85 13.38
CA PHE A 75 -1.11 -3.16 12.90
C PHE A 75 -1.63 -4.07 14.03
N ASP A 76 -1.05 -4.00 15.23
CA ASP A 76 -1.46 -4.83 16.36
C ASP A 76 -2.64 -4.25 17.15
N GLU A 77 -2.95 -2.96 17.00
CA GLU A 77 -3.94 -2.26 17.82
C GLU A 77 -5.22 -1.89 17.06
N TRP A 78 -5.13 -1.71 15.73
CA TRP A 78 -6.22 -1.24 14.93
C TRP A 78 -6.88 -2.38 14.13
N TRP A 79 -8.06 -2.78 14.58
CA TRP A 79 -8.88 -3.78 13.91
C TRP A 79 -10.36 -3.42 14.04
N ILE A 80 -11.11 -3.55 12.94
CA ILE A 80 -12.54 -3.19 12.93
C ILE A 80 -13.45 -4.34 12.51
N ASP A 81 -12.93 -5.54 12.23
CA ASP A 81 -13.77 -6.61 11.68
C ASP A 81 -14.94 -6.98 12.61
N ASP A 82 -14.76 -6.86 13.92
CA ASP A 82 -15.80 -7.11 14.91
C ASP A 82 -16.92 -6.06 14.87
N GLN A 83 -16.68 -4.90 14.26
CA GLN A 83 -17.61 -3.78 14.12
C GLN A 83 -18.18 -3.61 12.70
N ILE A 84 -17.63 -4.28 11.68
CA ILE A 84 -18.10 -4.17 10.27
C ILE A 84 -19.61 -4.45 10.14
N HIS A 85 -20.17 -5.35 10.96
CA HIS A 85 -21.60 -5.68 10.96
C HIS A 85 -22.52 -4.51 11.34
N LEU A 86 -21.97 -3.43 11.93
CA LEU A 86 -22.70 -2.21 12.27
C LEU A 86 -22.93 -1.30 11.05
N LEU A 87 -22.27 -1.57 9.92
CA LEU A 87 -22.44 -0.81 8.68
C LEU A 87 -23.75 -1.21 7.98
N ASP A 88 -24.80 -0.39 8.14
CA ASP A 88 -26.15 -0.65 7.58
C ASP A 88 -26.48 0.14 6.29
N VAL A 89 -25.45 0.54 5.55
CA VAL A 89 -25.59 1.26 4.28
C VAL A 89 -25.28 0.32 3.10
N PRO A 90 -25.93 0.50 1.93
CA PRO A 90 -25.48 -0.16 0.71
C PRO A 90 -24.04 0.24 0.38
N ALA A 91 -23.20 -0.75 0.10
CA ALA A 91 -21.79 -0.54 -0.24
C ALA A 91 -21.41 -1.38 -1.47
N LEU A 92 -20.37 -0.93 -2.18
CA LEU A 92 -19.73 -1.63 -3.28
C LEU A 92 -18.29 -1.95 -2.86
N LEU A 93 -17.89 -3.22 -2.91
CA LEU A 93 -16.51 -3.63 -2.71
C LEU A 93 -15.81 -3.71 -4.06
N ILE A 94 -14.70 -2.98 -4.21
CA ILE A 94 -13.85 -3.03 -5.40
C ILE A 94 -12.48 -3.52 -4.94
N ASN A 95 -11.96 -4.54 -5.61
CA ASN A 95 -10.62 -5.06 -5.39
C ASN A 95 -9.93 -5.37 -6.73
N GLY A 96 -8.62 -5.16 -6.81
CA GLY A 96 -7.80 -5.53 -7.96
C GLY A 96 -7.12 -6.89 -7.76
N GLU A 97 -7.02 -7.69 -8.83
CA GLU A 97 -6.32 -8.99 -8.80
C GLU A 97 -4.86 -8.87 -8.34
N PHE A 98 -4.22 -7.74 -8.66
CA PHE A 98 -2.83 -7.44 -8.31
C PHE A 98 -2.72 -6.35 -7.23
N ASP A 99 -3.80 -6.04 -6.50
CA ASP A 99 -3.72 -5.06 -5.40
C ASP A 99 -2.84 -5.61 -4.26
N TYR A 100 -2.08 -4.72 -3.61
CA TYR A 100 -1.33 -5.08 -2.40
C TYR A 100 -2.27 -5.22 -1.19
N MET A 101 -3.45 -4.61 -1.23
CA MET A 101 -4.57 -4.90 -0.33
C MET A 101 -5.35 -6.11 -0.86
N THR A 102 -4.76 -7.29 -0.69
CA THR A 102 -5.26 -8.55 -1.26
C THR A 102 -6.68 -8.92 -0.80
N ASP A 103 -7.27 -9.94 -1.44
CA ASP A 103 -8.59 -10.49 -1.06
C ASP A 103 -8.73 -10.82 0.43
N VAL A 104 -7.64 -11.19 1.10
CA VAL A 104 -7.65 -11.46 2.55
C VAL A 104 -7.96 -10.20 3.35
N VAL A 105 -7.41 -9.06 2.93
CA VAL A 105 -7.63 -7.75 3.57
C VAL A 105 -9.06 -7.27 3.31
N CYS A 106 -9.54 -7.40 2.06
CA CYS A 106 -10.88 -6.95 1.68
C CYS A 106 -12.01 -7.88 2.13
N GLY A 107 -11.71 -9.17 2.38
CA GLY A 107 -12.71 -10.21 2.56
C GLY A 107 -13.67 -9.97 3.73
N SER A 108 -13.18 -9.40 4.84
CA SER A 108 -14.03 -9.18 6.03
C SER A 108 -15.24 -8.29 5.74
N TYR A 109 -15.11 -7.30 4.86
CA TYR A 109 -16.23 -6.48 4.40
C TYR A 109 -17.26 -7.30 3.63
N PHE A 110 -16.82 -8.17 2.71
CA PHE A 110 -17.73 -9.02 1.94
C PHE A 110 -18.50 -10.00 2.83
N TRP A 111 -17.84 -10.60 3.82
CA TRP A 111 -18.45 -11.62 4.67
C TRP A 111 -19.32 -11.06 5.81
N ARG A 112 -19.01 -9.85 6.31
CA ARG A 112 -19.61 -9.31 7.53
C ARG A 112 -20.59 -8.16 7.30
N MET A 113 -20.58 -7.52 6.13
CA MET A 113 -21.57 -6.49 5.80
C MET A 113 -22.83 -7.09 5.18
N ASN A 114 -24.00 -6.67 5.66
CA ASN A 114 -25.29 -7.20 5.17
C ASN A 114 -25.69 -6.70 3.77
N LYS A 115 -25.19 -5.54 3.35
CA LYS A 115 -25.63 -4.82 2.14
C LYS A 115 -24.47 -4.51 1.19
N ILE A 116 -23.53 -5.45 1.06
CA ILE A 116 -22.36 -5.32 0.18
C ILE A 116 -22.63 -5.94 -1.19
N LYS A 117 -22.04 -5.36 -2.24
CA LYS A 117 -22.06 -5.86 -3.61
C LYS A 117 -20.66 -5.88 -4.19
#